data_AF-A0AA39Y5A7-F1
#
_entry.id   AF-A0AA39Y5A7-F1
#
_cell.length_a   1.000
_cell.length_b   1.000
_cell.length_c   1.000
_cell.angle_alpha   90.00
_cell.angle_beta   90.00
_cell.angle_gamma   90.00
#
_symmetry.space_group_name_H-M   'P 1'
#
loop_
_entity.id
_entity.type
_entity.pdbx_description
1 polymer ?
#
loop_
_entity_poly.entity_id
_entity_poly.type
_entity_poly.pdbx_seq_one_letter_code
_entity_poly.pdbx_strand_id
1 'polypeptide(L)'
;EGEKGGWLVRTERGMVRARKVVFATNAYTAGLLHEYRGVITPFKGTCAHLATRDGREPAQPRLSHTYNIEYGRQKFETVDYLNPRPDGGIVVGGGKFLYEEQRDLWYNTVDDSTLIEPVIKAKYFEGYMQRNFTGWDDSGSELERIWTGIMGVTPDGFPHVGKVPGKQNQWILAGFNGGGNALVYLCAKGVAKMVLEDVPFEETGAGIPEIFKTTEERLARHS
;
A
#
# COMPACT_ATOMS: atom_id res chain seq x y z
N GLU A 1 22.82 -10.50 -17.78
CA GLU A 1 22.88 -11.98 -17.81
C GLU A 1 24.17 -12.43 -17.17
N GLY A 2 24.18 -13.57 -16.48
CA GLY A 2 25.40 -14.11 -15.85
C GLY A 2 25.69 -15.51 -16.39
N GLU A 3 26.93 -15.73 -16.84
CA GLU A 3 27.48 -16.92 -17.53
C GLU A 3 27.33 -18.29 -16.84
N LYS A 4 26.55 -18.41 -15.75
CA LYS A 4 26.31 -19.67 -15.00
C LYS A 4 24.84 -19.95 -14.68
N GLY A 5 23.92 -19.38 -15.47
CA GLY A 5 22.49 -19.48 -15.22
C GLY A 5 22.04 -18.66 -14.00
N GLY A 6 20.83 -18.10 -14.09
CA GLY A 6 20.25 -17.28 -13.03
C GLY A 6 20.60 -15.78 -13.11
N TRP A 7 20.01 -15.05 -12.17
CA TRP A 7 20.01 -13.60 -12.08
C TRP A 7 21.02 -13.11 -11.04
N LEU A 8 21.61 -11.95 -11.32
CA LEU A 8 22.54 -11.28 -10.41
C LEU A 8 21.86 -10.00 -9.88
N VAL A 9 21.54 -9.99 -8.59
CA VAL A 9 20.98 -8.84 -7.89
C VAL A 9 22.13 -8.04 -7.29
N ARG A 10 22.24 -6.76 -7.67
CA ARG A 10 23.31 -5.86 -7.20
C ARG A 10 22.75 -4.94 -6.12
N THR A 11 23.50 -4.80 -5.03
CA THR A 11 23.21 -3.88 -3.93
C THR A 11 24.49 -3.13 -3.57
N GLU A 12 24.37 -2.05 -2.80
CA GLU A 12 25.54 -1.33 -2.27
C GLU A 12 26.45 -2.21 -1.40
N ARG A 13 25.87 -3.25 -0.77
CA ARG A 13 26.57 -4.22 0.08
C ARG A 13 27.16 -5.40 -0.70
N GLY A 14 27.06 -5.39 -2.03
CA GLY A 14 27.58 -6.45 -2.90
C GLY A 14 26.50 -7.15 -3.74
N MET A 15 26.86 -8.31 -4.29
CA MET A 15 26.05 -9.01 -5.29
C MET A 15 25.54 -10.34 -4.75
N VAL A 16 24.27 -10.66 -5.05
CA VAL A 16 23.64 -11.94 -4.74
C VAL A 16 23.22 -12.62 -6.05
N ARG A 17 23.56 -13.90 -6.20
CA ARG A 17 23.12 -14.71 -7.34
C ARG A 17 21.91 -15.54 -6.94
N ALA A 18 20.86 -15.51 -7.76
CA ALA A 18 19.62 -16.24 -7.51
C ALA A 18 19.10 -16.90 -8.81
N ARG A 19 18.53 -18.10 -8.71
CA ARG A 19 17.89 -18.75 -9.87
C ARG A 19 16.52 -18.17 -10.18
N LYS A 20 15.77 -17.81 -9.13
CA LYS A 20 14.41 -17.27 -9.18
C LYS A 20 14.40 -15.95 -8.39
N VAL A 21 13.80 -14.90 -8.94
CA VAL A 21 13.73 -13.57 -8.32
C VAL A 21 12.28 -13.13 -8.18
N VAL A 22 11.90 -12.62 -7.01
CA VAL A 22 10.56 -12.10 -6.75
C VAL A 22 10.66 -10.61 -6.40
N PHE A 23 9.98 -9.77 -7.18
CA PHE A 23 9.85 -8.34 -6.96
C PHE A 23 8.61 -8.08 -6.09
N ALA A 24 8.84 -7.95 -4.79
CA ALA A 24 7.83 -7.55 -3.80
C ALA A 24 8.05 -6.10 -3.34
N THR A 25 8.41 -5.22 -4.27
CA THR A 25 8.89 -3.85 -4.01
C THR A 25 7.82 -2.77 -4.10
N ASN A 26 6.56 -3.16 -4.29
CA ASN A 26 5.39 -2.28 -4.37
C ASN A 26 5.65 -1.00 -5.19
N ALA A 27 5.59 0.19 -4.58
CA ALA A 27 5.81 1.48 -5.24
C ALA A 27 7.17 1.63 -5.94
N TYR A 28 8.21 1.00 -5.39
CA TYR A 28 9.58 1.09 -5.90
C TYR A 28 9.84 0.23 -7.14
N THR A 29 8.83 -0.54 -7.58
CA THR A 29 8.96 -1.53 -8.67
C THR A 29 9.45 -0.89 -9.96
N ALA A 30 8.91 0.26 -10.37
CA ALA A 30 9.29 0.91 -11.63
C ALA A 30 10.77 1.37 -11.67
N GLY A 31 11.41 1.49 -10.51
CA GLY A 31 12.85 1.75 -10.39
C GLY A 31 13.72 0.53 -10.69
N LEU A 32 13.19 -0.69 -10.53
CA LEU A 32 13.89 -1.96 -10.73
C LEU A 32 13.45 -2.71 -12.00
N LEU A 33 12.18 -2.58 -12.36
CA LEU A 33 11.55 -3.19 -13.53
C LEU A 33 10.97 -2.08 -14.42
N HIS A 34 11.67 -1.78 -15.51
CA HIS A 34 11.30 -0.69 -16.41
C HIS A 34 9.98 -0.95 -17.14
N GLU A 35 9.57 -2.22 -17.25
CA GLU A 35 8.30 -2.67 -17.81
C GLU A 35 7.07 -2.14 -17.04
N TYR A 36 7.28 -1.70 -15.79
CA TYR A 36 6.21 -1.15 -14.93
C TYR A 36 6.27 0.38 -14.79
N ARG A 37 7.14 1.07 -15.54
CA ARG A 37 7.11 2.54 -15.61
C ARG A 37 5.80 2.99 -16.26
N GLY A 38 5.13 3.98 -15.67
CA GLY A 38 3.79 4.41 -16.08
C GLY A 38 2.66 3.48 -15.62
N VAL A 39 2.98 2.25 -15.18
CA VAL A 39 2.00 1.25 -14.73
C VAL A 39 1.90 1.22 -13.20
N ILE A 40 3.01 1.27 -12.48
CA ILE A 40 3.02 1.38 -11.02
C ILE A 40 3.64 2.72 -10.65
N THR A 41 2.81 3.61 -10.12
CA THR A 41 3.25 4.95 -9.72
C THR A 41 3.29 5.06 -8.19
N PRO A 42 4.39 5.54 -7.59
CA PRO A 42 4.43 5.87 -6.17
C PRO A 42 3.42 6.96 -5.79
N PHE A 43 2.77 6.80 -4.64
CA PHE A 43 1.86 7.78 -4.05
C PHE A 43 2.11 7.88 -2.55
N LYS A 44 2.33 9.09 -2.03
CA LYS A 44 2.50 9.36 -0.59
C LYS A 44 1.15 9.59 0.10
N GLY A 45 0.81 8.77 1.09
CA GLY A 45 -0.36 8.94 1.95
C GLY A 45 0.00 9.43 3.35
N THR A 46 -0.99 9.95 4.10
CA THR A 46 -0.85 10.24 5.53
C THR A 46 -1.53 9.19 6.40
N CYS A 47 -0.99 8.98 7.59
CA CYS A 47 -1.55 8.13 8.61
C CYS A 47 -1.24 8.69 9.99
N ALA A 48 -2.09 8.39 10.96
CA ALA A 48 -1.97 8.82 12.34
C ALA A 48 -2.35 7.71 13.31
N HIS A 49 -1.78 7.79 14.51
CA HIS A 49 -2.16 6.98 15.64
C HIS A 49 -2.87 7.89 16.65
N LEU A 50 -4.08 7.51 17.01
CA LEU A 50 -4.90 8.16 18.01
C LEU A 50 -4.93 7.29 19.26
N ALA A 51 -4.62 7.86 20.43
CA ALA A 51 -4.55 7.14 21.69
C ALA A 51 -4.94 8.07 22.85
N THR A 52 -5.20 7.49 24.02
CA THR A 52 -5.37 8.30 25.23
C THR A 52 -4.02 8.84 25.70
N ARG A 53 -4.03 10.04 26.29
CA ARG A 53 -2.84 10.80 26.70
C ARG A 53 -1.83 10.02 27.55
N ASP A 54 -2.31 9.05 28.32
CA ASP A 54 -1.48 8.27 29.24
C ASP A 54 -1.06 6.92 28.64
N GLY A 55 -1.66 6.50 27.52
CA GLY A 55 -1.47 5.19 26.88
C GLY A 55 -1.80 3.98 27.76
N ARG A 56 -2.29 4.23 28.99
CA ARG A 56 -2.54 3.22 30.03
C ARG A 56 -3.95 2.65 29.95
N GLU A 57 -4.92 3.47 29.58
CA GLU A 57 -6.32 3.07 29.47
C GLU A 57 -6.82 3.28 28.03
N PRO A 58 -7.41 2.25 27.39
CA PRO A 58 -8.00 2.37 26.06
C PRO A 58 -9.08 3.46 26.00
N ALA A 59 -9.14 4.18 24.88
CA ALA A 59 -10.23 5.12 24.63
C ALA A 59 -11.57 4.38 24.67
N GLN A 60 -12.57 5.00 25.29
CA GLN A 60 -13.93 4.47 25.39
C GLN A 60 -14.90 5.39 24.65
N PRO A 61 -15.89 4.83 23.93
CA PRO A 61 -16.17 3.40 23.74
C PRO A 61 -15.15 2.71 22.83
N ARG A 62 -15.08 1.37 22.81
CA ARG A 62 -14.19 0.64 21.89
C ARG A 62 -14.82 0.41 20.52
N LEU A 63 -14.01 0.52 19.48
CA LEU A 63 -14.34 0.01 18.15
C LEU A 63 -13.86 -1.45 18.01
N SER A 64 -14.73 -2.33 17.51
CA SER A 64 -14.45 -3.76 17.33
C SER A 64 -14.12 -4.17 15.89
N HIS A 65 -14.24 -3.25 14.94
CA HIS A 65 -14.07 -3.51 13.51
C HIS A 65 -13.15 -2.47 12.87
N THR A 66 -12.60 -2.81 11.69
CA THR A 66 -12.01 -1.81 10.79
C THR A 66 -13.13 -1.06 10.07
N TYR A 67 -12.95 0.24 9.86
CA TYR A 67 -13.93 1.10 9.19
C TYR A 67 -13.32 1.78 7.97
N ASN A 68 -14.18 2.05 6.99
CA ASN A 68 -13.94 3.03 5.94
C ASN A 68 -15.03 4.10 6.07
N ILE A 69 -14.64 5.37 6.15
CA ILE A 69 -15.55 6.51 6.25
C ILE A 69 -15.50 7.26 4.92
N GLU A 70 -16.60 7.23 4.19
CA GLU A 70 -16.78 7.97 2.94
C GLU A 70 -17.51 9.29 3.23
N TYR A 71 -16.87 10.40 2.88
CA TYR A 71 -17.42 11.75 3.12
C TYR A 71 -18.32 12.27 1.99
N GLY A 72 -18.54 11.49 0.93
CA GLY A 72 -19.47 11.82 -0.15
C GLY A 72 -19.05 13.05 -0.96
N ARG A 73 -17.75 13.40 -0.98
CA ARG A 73 -17.30 14.58 -1.72
C ARG A 73 -17.18 14.22 -3.20
N GLN A 74 -18.10 14.73 -4.01
CA GLN A 74 -18.24 14.36 -5.42
C GLN A 74 -17.01 14.58 -6.32
N LYS A 75 -16.02 15.37 -5.89
CA LYS A 75 -14.83 15.69 -6.70
C LYS A 75 -13.60 14.84 -6.36
N PHE A 76 -13.53 14.20 -5.21
CA PHE A 76 -12.32 13.57 -4.72
C PHE A 76 -12.62 12.19 -4.14
N GLU A 77 -11.64 11.30 -4.19
CA GLU A 77 -11.65 10.10 -3.35
C GLU A 77 -11.61 10.53 -1.88
N THR A 78 -12.65 10.19 -1.12
CA THR A 78 -12.82 10.68 0.26
C THR A 78 -13.05 9.57 1.27
N VAL A 79 -12.31 8.48 1.11
CA VAL A 79 -12.31 7.40 2.08
C VAL A 79 -11.15 7.55 3.04
N ASP A 80 -11.48 7.69 4.32
CA ASP A 80 -10.54 7.45 5.40
C ASP A 80 -10.70 6.01 5.91
N TYR A 81 -9.59 5.35 6.25
CA TYR A 81 -9.61 4.02 6.85
C TYR A 81 -9.20 4.07 8.32
N LEU A 82 -9.83 3.23 9.15
CA LEU A 82 -9.59 3.16 10.59
C LEU A 82 -9.39 1.72 11.04
N ASN A 83 -8.32 1.47 11.78
CA ASN A 83 -7.99 0.17 12.34
C ASN A 83 -7.79 0.29 13.85
N PRO A 84 -8.73 -0.21 14.67
CA PRO A 84 -8.52 -0.35 16.11
C PRO A 84 -7.32 -1.26 16.39
N ARG A 85 -6.54 -0.92 17.42
CA ARG A 85 -5.30 -1.60 17.80
C ARG A 85 -5.44 -2.30 19.15
N PRO A 86 -4.67 -3.37 19.41
CA PRO A 86 -4.75 -4.12 20.67
C PRO A 86 -4.44 -3.29 21.93
N ASP A 87 -3.67 -2.22 21.79
CA ASP A 87 -3.37 -1.24 22.86
C ASP A 87 -4.54 -0.28 23.15
N GLY A 88 -5.65 -0.40 22.42
CA GLY A 88 -6.80 0.48 22.55
C GLY A 88 -6.73 1.75 21.71
N GLY A 89 -5.63 1.98 20.99
CA GLY A 89 -5.48 3.07 20.05
C GLY A 89 -6.15 2.77 18.71
N ILE A 90 -6.11 3.76 17.82
CA ILE A 90 -6.68 3.69 16.49
C ILE A 90 -5.66 4.20 15.49
N VAL A 91 -5.33 3.36 14.50
CA VAL A 91 -4.58 3.81 13.32
C VAL A 91 -5.58 4.29 12.29
N VAL A 92 -5.49 5.57 11.92
CA VAL A 92 -6.33 6.20 10.91
C VAL A 92 -5.47 6.70 9.76
N GLY A 93 -5.83 6.40 8.52
CA GLY A 93 -5.24 7.02 7.34
C GLY A 93 -6.31 7.67 6.48
N GLY A 94 -5.94 8.74 5.79
CA GLY A 94 -6.95 9.57 5.14
C GLY A 94 -6.51 11.00 4.87
N GLY A 95 -7.50 11.89 4.74
CA GLY A 95 -7.28 13.33 4.54
C GLY A 95 -6.76 13.70 3.15
N LYS A 96 -6.78 12.77 2.19
CA LYS A 96 -6.31 12.95 0.80
C LYS A 96 -6.94 14.17 0.12
N PHE A 97 -8.22 14.41 0.36
CA PHE A 97 -8.94 15.59 -0.15
C PHE A 97 -8.38 16.95 0.29
N LEU A 98 -7.51 17.01 1.31
CA LEU A 98 -6.86 18.27 1.73
C LEU A 98 -5.67 18.64 0.82
N TYR A 99 -5.14 17.67 0.07
CA TYR A 99 -3.91 17.84 -0.70
C TYR A 99 -3.98 17.23 -2.11
N GLU A 100 -5.11 16.66 -2.52
CA GLU A 100 -5.30 16.01 -3.83
C GLU A 100 -4.85 16.89 -4.99
N GLU A 101 -5.27 18.15 -5.01
CA GLU A 101 -4.93 19.10 -6.09
C GLU A 101 -3.44 19.47 -6.12
N GLN A 102 -2.72 19.28 -5.01
CA GLN A 102 -1.30 19.62 -4.84
C GLN A 102 -0.42 18.41 -5.13
N ARG A 103 -0.45 17.93 -6.39
CA ARG A 103 0.22 16.69 -6.82
C ARG A 103 1.71 16.59 -6.43
N ASP A 104 2.44 17.71 -6.42
CA ASP A 104 3.86 17.72 -6.07
C ASP A 104 4.14 17.21 -4.64
N LEU A 105 3.15 17.25 -3.74
CA LEU A 105 3.29 16.77 -2.37
C LEU A 105 3.23 15.23 -2.26
N TRP A 106 2.61 14.55 -3.24
CA TRP A 106 2.22 13.15 -3.07
C TRP A 106 2.39 12.25 -4.28
N TYR A 107 2.35 12.78 -5.49
CA TYR A 107 2.34 11.98 -6.72
C TYR A 107 3.75 11.67 -7.21
N ASN A 108 3.97 10.43 -7.63
CA ASN A 108 5.21 9.97 -8.23
C ASN A 108 6.46 10.32 -7.40
N THR A 109 6.32 10.25 -6.07
CA THR A 109 7.40 10.44 -5.11
C THR A 109 7.53 9.22 -4.23
N VAL A 110 8.76 8.88 -3.89
CA VAL A 110 9.11 7.82 -2.93
C VAL A 110 9.65 8.39 -1.63
N ASP A 111 9.79 9.71 -1.52
CA ASP A 111 10.26 10.36 -0.31
C ASP A 111 9.11 10.50 0.69
N ASP A 112 9.04 9.64 1.69
CA ASP A 112 8.11 9.74 2.82
C ASP A 112 8.75 10.30 4.09
N SER A 113 9.91 10.97 3.98
CA SER A 113 10.58 11.59 5.13
C SER A 113 9.89 12.87 5.62
N THR A 114 8.95 13.41 4.85
CA THR A 114 8.22 14.64 5.14
C THR A 114 6.72 14.42 5.30
N LEU A 115 6.13 15.10 6.29
CA LEU A 115 4.67 15.18 6.43
C LEU A 115 4.04 16.02 5.30
N ILE A 116 2.73 15.85 5.10
CA ILE A 116 1.96 16.61 4.11
C ILE A 116 1.37 17.86 4.77
N GLU A 117 1.90 19.03 4.41
CA GLU A 117 1.63 20.30 5.10
C GLU A 117 0.13 20.67 5.20
N PRO A 118 -0.71 20.51 4.16
CA PRO A 118 -2.15 20.77 4.28
C PRO A 118 -2.85 19.96 5.39
N VAL A 119 -2.43 18.72 5.63
CA VAL A 119 -2.99 17.85 6.70
C VAL A 119 -2.63 18.39 8.08
N ILE A 120 -1.38 18.85 8.23
CA ILE A 120 -0.87 19.42 9.50
C ILE A 120 -1.52 20.77 9.80
N LYS A 121 -1.59 21.67 8.80
CA LYS A 121 -2.25 22.98 8.95
C LYS A 121 -3.73 22.86 9.30
N ALA A 122 -4.43 21.89 8.70
CA ALA A 122 -5.82 21.62 8.99
C ALA A 122 -6.03 20.90 10.34
N LYS A 123 -4.96 20.45 11.00
CA LYS A 123 -5.01 19.65 12.22
C LYS A 123 -5.94 18.44 12.06
N TYR A 124 -5.88 17.80 10.88
CA TYR A 124 -6.94 16.92 10.41
C TYR A 124 -7.26 15.78 11.39
N PHE A 125 -6.23 15.19 12.00
CA PHE A 125 -6.38 14.07 12.92
C PHE A 125 -6.64 14.47 14.39
N GLU A 126 -6.51 15.75 14.75
CA GLU A 126 -6.85 16.21 16.11
C GLU A 126 -8.37 16.12 16.31
N GLY A 127 -8.85 15.48 17.38
CA GLY A 127 -10.29 15.35 17.65
C GLY A 127 -11.06 14.49 16.62
N TYR A 128 -10.35 13.64 15.86
CA TYR A 128 -10.95 12.88 14.76
C TYR A 128 -12.08 11.97 15.22
N MET A 129 -11.90 11.25 16.33
CA MET A 129 -12.89 10.29 16.81
C MET A 129 -14.16 11.00 17.27
N GLN A 130 -14.00 12.08 18.03
CA GLN A 130 -15.07 12.93 18.55
C GLN A 130 -15.96 13.47 17.42
N ARG A 131 -15.36 13.88 16.29
CA ARG A 131 -16.12 14.41 15.15
C ARG A 131 -16.89 13.36 14.36
N ASN A 132 -16.43 12.11 14.35
CA ASN A 132 -16.92 11.09 13.42
C ASN A 132 -17.75 9.98 14.10
N PHE A 133 -17.68 9.84 15.43
CA PHE A 133 -18.35 8.76 16.15
C PHE A 133 -19.13 9.25 17.37
N THR A 134 -20.43 8.96 17.41
CA THR A 134 -21.29 9.24 18.57
C THR A 134 -20.76 8.55 19.83
N GLY A 135 -20.73 9.28 20.95
CA GLY A 135 -20.29 8.77 22.25
C GLY A 135 -18.78 8.86 22.49
N TRP A 136 -18.01 9.42 21.55
CA TRP A 136 -16.57 9.63 21.70
C TRP A 136 -16.19 11.00 22.28
N ASP A 137 -17.16 11.88 22.56
CA ASP A 137 -16.92 13.25 23.03
C ASP A 137 -15.95 13.30 24.24
N ASP A 138 -16.16 12.42 25.22
CA ASP A 138 -15.34 12.31 26.44
C ASP A 138 -14.33 11.14 26.40
N SER A 139 -14.03 10.62 25.21
CA SER A 139 -13.17 9.42 25.04
C SER A 139 -11.73 9.58 25.49
N GLY A 140 -11.25 10.83 25.65
CA GLY A 140 -9.85 11.15 25.86
C GLY A 140 -8.94 10.78 24.69
N SER A 141 -9.50 10.42 23.52
CA SER A 141 -8.72 10.11 22.33
C SER A 141 -8.03 11.36 21.80
N GLU A 142 -6.71 11.36 21.80
CA GLU A 142 -5.85 12.44 21.33
C GLU A 142 -4.96 11.94 20.19
N LEU A 143 -4.42 12.89 19.43
CA LEU A 143 -3.44 12.60 18.41
C LEU A 143 -2.09 12.29 19.08
N GLU A 144 -1.58 11.07 18.91
CA GLU A 144 -0.28 10.68 19.45
C GLU A 144 0.84 10.86 18.41
N ARG A 145 0.62 10.39 17.18
CA ARG A 145 1.61 10.40 16.11
C ARG A 145 0.97 10.63 14.75
N ILE A 146 1.71 11.28 13.86
CA ILE A 146 1.41 11.37 12.41
C ILE A 146 2.66 10.92 11.65
N TRP A 147 2.47 10.16 10.58
CA TRP A 147 3.52 9.82 9.62
C TRP A 147 2.99 9.78 8.19
N THR A 148 3.91 9.64 7.25
CA THR A 148 3.65 9.41 5.83
C THR A 148 4.15 8.05 5.41
N GLY A 149 3.60 7.52 4.31
CA GLY A 149 4.07 6.27 3.72
C GLY A 149 3.78 6.22 2.22
N ILE A 150 4.55 5.40 1.51
CA ILE A 150 4.46 5.26 0.06
C ILE A 150 3.67 4.01 -0.34
N MET A 151 2.67 4.20 -1.19
CA MET A 151 1.87 3.17 -1.84
C MET A 151 2.16 3.11 -3.34
N GLY A 152 1.90 1.97 -3.99
CA GLY A 152 1.96 1.86 -5.45
C GLY A 152 0.55 1.86 -6.01
N VAL A 153 0.22 2.86 -6.83
CA VAL A 153 -1.06 2.94 -7.55
C VAL A 153 -0.90 2.41 -8.97
N THR A 154 -1.91 1.71 -9.47
CA THR A 154 -2.03 1.24 -10.85
C THR A 154 -3.21 1.93 -11.55
N PRO A 155 -3.14 2.16 -12.86
CA PRO A 155 -4.21 2.84 -13.61
C PRO A 155 -5.59 2.15 -13.52
N ASP A 156 -5.60 0.83 -13.39
CA ASP A 156 -6.82 0.02 -13.35
C ASP A 156 -7.26 -0.37 -11.92
N GLY A 157 -6.55 0.07 -10.89
CA GLY A 157 -6.89 -0.19 -9.49
C GLY A 157 -6.62 -1.61 -9.00
N PHE A 158 -5.99 -2.49 -9.80
CA PHE A 158 -5.66 -3.86 -9.39
C PHE A 158 -4.15 -4.12 -9.29
N PRO A 159 -3.68 -4.94 -8.34
CA PRO A 159 -2.27 -5.28 -8.25
C PRO A 159 -1.77 -6.07 -9.46
N HIS A 160 -0.46 -6.06 -9.68
CA HIS A 160 0.24 -6.92 -10.63
C HIS A 160 0.87 -8.10 -9.90
N VAL A 161 0.39 -9.30 -10.20
CA VAL A 161 0.78 -10.55 -9.53
C VAL A 161 1.13 -11.62 -10.56
N GLY A 162 2.23 -12.34 -10.34
CA GLY A 162 2.62 -13.49 -11.16
C GLY A 162 3.97 -13.31 -11.86
N LYS A 163 4.19 -14.06 -12.95
CA LYS A 163 5.45 -14.02 -13.70
C LYS A 163 5.57 -12.69 -14.46
N VAL A 164 6.74 -12.04 -14.36
CA VAL A 164 7.00 -10.80 -15.10
C VAL A 164 7.00 -11.10 -16.61
N PRO A 165 6.16 -10.43 -17.42
CA PRO A 165 6.09 -10.70 -18.84
C PRO A 165 7.43 -10.49 -19.54
N GLY A 166 7.76 -11.34 -20.53
CA GLY A 166 9.06 -11.30 -21.22
C GLY A 166 10.28 -11.67 -20.36
N LYS A 167 10.13 -12.03 -19.07
CA LYS A 167 11.25 -12.42 -18.20
C LYS A 167 11.18 -13.89 -17.78
N GLN A 168 12.33 -14.54 -17.81
CA GLN A 168 12.48 -15.90 -17.29
C GLN A 168 12.76 -15.88 -15.78
N ASN A 169 12.12 -16.75 -15.01
CA ASN A 169 12.39 -16.89 -13.57
C ASN A 169 12.30 -15.59 -12.75
N GLN A 170 11.38 -14.70 -13.11
CA GLN A 170 11.10 -13.46 -12.39
C GLN A 170 9.60 -13.34 -12.14
N TRP A 171 9.22 -13.00 -10.91
CA TRP A 171 7.83 -12.82 -10.49
C TRP A 171 7.64 -11.48 -9.79
N ILE A 172 6.41 -10.99 -9.74
CA ILE A 172 6.03 -9.74 -9.11
C ILE A 172 4.81 -9.92 -8.21
N LEU A 173 4.75 -9.12 -7.15
CA LEU A 173 3.54 -8.82 -6.38
C LEU A 173 3.62 -7.35 -5.91
N ALA A 174 3.02 -6.43 -6.67
CA ALA A 174 3.16 -5.00 -6.44
C ALA A 174 1.96 -4.20 -6.96
N GLY A 175 1.89 -2.91 -6.61
CA GLY A 175 0.83 -2.02 -7.08
C GLY A 175 -0.49 -2.26 -6.35
N PHE A 176 -0.44 -2.42 -5.03
CA PHE A 176 -1.62 -2.83 -4.25
C PHE A 176 -2.64 -1.71 -3.97
N ASN A 177 -2.49 -0.51 -4.52
CA ASN A 177 -3.50 0.56 -4.46
C ASN A 177 -3.99 0.89 -3.03
N GLY A 178 -3.10 0.84 -2.04
CA GLY A 178 -3.46 1.05 -0.63
C GLY A 178 -4.19 -0.11 0.06
N GLY A 179 -4.70 -1.10 -0.69
CA GLY A 179 -5.38 -2.30 -0.18
C GLY A 179 -4.46 -3.48 0.16
N GLY A 180 -3.13 -3.28 0.18
CA GLY A 180 -2.15 -4.37 0.23
C GLY A 180 -2.31 -5.32 1.41
N ASN A 181 -2.64 -4.82 2.60
CA ASN A 181 -2.79 -5.66 3.79
C ASN A 181 -3.89 -6.73 3.64
N ALA A 182 -4.96 -6.44 2.90
CA ALA A 182 -6.03 -7.40 2.66
C ALA A 182 -5.70 -8.39 1.53
N LEU A 183 -4.94 -7.95 0.53
CA LEU A 183 -4.73 -8.70 -0.71
C LEU A 183 -3.44 -9.53 -0.73
N VAL A 184 -2.39 -9.06 -0.03
CA VAL A 184 -1.02 -9.56 -0.20
C VAL A 184 -0.87 -11.02 0.22
N TYR A 185 -1.62 -11.49 1.21
CA TYR A 185 -1.46 -12.84 1.74
C TYR A 185 -1.72 -13.92 0.68
N LEU A 186 -2.88 -13.87 0.00
CA LEU A 186 -3.21 -14.84 -1.05
C LEU A 186 -2.33 -14.65 -2.29
N CYS A 187 -1.99 -13.41 -2.63
CA CYS A 187 -1.07 -13.11 -3.73
C CYS A 187 0.31 -13.73 -3.49
N ALA A 188 0.87 -13.55 -2.29
CA ALA A 188 2.15 -14.12 -1.90
C ALA A 188 2.11 -15.64 -1.87
N LYS A 189 1.01 -16.25 -1.39
CA LYS A 189 0.82 -17.70 -1.41
C LYS A 189 0.85 -18.26 -2.84
N GLY A 190 0.14 -17.63 -3.78
CA GLY A 190 0.16 -18.09 -5.17
C GLY A 190 1.52 -17.87 -5.84
N VAL A 191 2.17 -16.72 -5.64
CA VAL A 191 3.53 -16.48 -6.19
C VAL A 191 4.53 -17.48 -5.61
N ALA A 192 4.47 -17.76 -4.30
CA ALA A 192 5.32 -18.77 -3.68
C ALA A 192 5.13 -20.15 -4.34
N LYS A 193 3.89 -20.54 -4.65
CA LYS A 193 3.62 -21.79 -5.35
C LYS A 193 4.14 -21.80 -6.79
N MET A 194 3.94 -20.73 -7.56
CA MET A 194 4.54 -20.59 -8.89
C MET A 194 6.07 -20.73 -8.83
N VAL A 195 6.70 -20.14 -7.82
CA VAL A 195 8.15 -20.18 -7.63
C VAL A 195 8.64 -21.58 -7.23
N LEU A 196 7.94 -22.29 -6.35
CA LEU A 196 8.36 -23.59 -5.84
C LEU A 196 8.08 -24.73 -6.83
N GLU A 197 6.91 -24.72 -7.46
CA GLU A 197 6.42 -25.83 -8.28
C GLU A 197 6.58 -25.57 -9.79
N ASP A 198 7.00 -24.37 -10.17
CA ASP A 198 7.14 -23.95 -11.58
C ASP A 198 5.84 -24.00 -12.39
N VAL A 199 4.72 -23.82 -11.69
CA VAL A 199 3.38 -23.82 -12.28
C VAL A 199 2.96 -22.42 -12.76
N PRO A 200 2.10 -22.31 -13.78
CA PRO A 200 1.51 -21.04 -14.20
C PRO A 200 0.56 -20.46 -13.13
N PHE A 201 0.18 -19.20 -13.30
CA PHE A 201 -0.67 -18.46 -12.37
C PHE A 201 -2.00 -19.18 -12.09
N GLU A 202 -2.60 -19.71 -13.16
CA GLU A 202 -3.89 -20.40 -13.17
C GLU A 202 -3.88 -21.69 -12.32
N GLU A 203 -2.75 -22.38 -12.28
CA GLU A 203 -2.59 -23.67 -11.61
C GLU A 203 -2.20 -23.54 -10.13
N THR A 204 -2.05 -22.31 -9.62
CA THR A 204 -1.70 -22.10 -8.21
C THR A 204 -2.80 -22.61 -7.27
N GLY A 205 -4.08 -22.54 -7.64
CA GLY A 205 -5.18 -22.87 -6.74
C GLY A 205 -5.20 -22.01 -5.46
N ALA A 206 -4.52 -20.86 -5.47
CA ALA A 206 -4.40 -19.96 -4.32
C ALA A 206 -5.61 -19.01 -4.16
N GLY A 207 -6.57 -19.05 -5.09
CA GLY A 207 -7.74 -18.18 -5.08
C GLY A 207 -7.41 -16.72 -5.40
N ILE A 208 -6.33 -16.47 -6.16
CA ILE A 208 -6.01 -15.11 -6.62
C ILE A 208 -6.96 -14.77 -7.77
N PRO A 209 -7.68 -13.63 -7.73
CA PRO A 209 -8.50 -13.18 -8.84
C PRO A 209 -7.69 -13.07 -10.14
N GLU A 210 -8.21 -13.59 -11.25
CA GLU A 210 -7.53 -13.57 -12.55
C GLU A 210 -7.16 -12.17 -13.02
N ILE A 211 -7.97 -11.17 -12.68
CA ILE A 211 -7.71 -9.76 -13.00
C ILE A 211 -6.43 -9.20 -12.36
N PHE A 212 -5.88 -9.86 -11.32
CA PHE A 212 -4.62 -9.46 -10.70
C PHE A 212 -3.40 -9.98 -11.47
N LYS A 213 -3.60 -10.93 -12.39
CA LYS A 213 -2.50 -11.47 -13.18
C LYS A 213 -1.83 -10.35 -13.96
N THR A 214 -0.51 -10.28 -13.85
CA THR A 214 0.28 -9.40 -14.73
C THR A 214 0.42 -10.07 -16.09
N THR A 215 0.12 -9.35 -17.18
CA THR A 215 0.20 -9.85 -18.56
C THR A 215 0.78 -8.77 -19.47
N GLU A 216 1.29 -9.16 -20.64
CA GLU A 216 1.79 -8.20 -21.65
C GLU A 216 0.69 -7.21 -22.07
N GLU A 217 -0.52 -7.72 -22.32
CA GLU A 217 -1.68 -6.90 -22.68
C GLU A 217 -1.98 -5.85 -21.61
N ARG A 218 -1.93 -6.23 -20.33
CA ARG A 218 -2.24 -5.33 -19.22
C ARG A 218 -1.18 -4.25 -19.03
N LEU A 219 0.09 -4.55 -19.34
CA LEU A 219 1.15 -3.54 -19.37
C LEU A 219 0.99 -2.60 -20.57
N ALA A 220 0.64 -3.13 -21.75
CA ALA A 220 0.54 -2.37 -23.00
C ALA A 220 -0.62 -1.35 -23.02
N ARG A 221 -1.65 -1.53 -22.20
CA ARG A 221 -2.78 -0.57 -22.08
C ARG A 221 -2.37 0.78 -21.50
N HIS A 222 -1.19 0.87 -20.89
CA HIS A 222 -0.75 2.02 -20.09
C HIS A 222 0.68 2.47 -20.43
N SER A 223 1.29 1.88 -21.46
CA SER A 223 2.60 2.23 -22.01
C SER A 223 2.52 3.30 -23.09
#